data_AF-A0A7X1L963-F1
#
_entry.id   AF-A0A7X1L963-F1
#
_cell.length_a   1.000
_cell.length_b   1.000
_cell.length_c   1.000
_cell.angle_alpha   90.00
_cell.angle_beta   90.00
_cell.angle_gamma   90.00
#
_symmetry.space_group_name_H-M   'P 1'
#
loop_
_entity.id
_entity.type
_entity.pdbx_description
1 polymer ?
#
loop_
_entity_poly.entity_id
_entity_poly.type
_entity_poly.pdbx_seq_one_letter_code
_entity_poly.pdbx_strand_id
1 'polypeptide(L)'
;MITFEGLEENLKFIILEVENQVISLSRFIKHPSRNLYERIITKDDYIDNLKIIIENKCFSKIHSDKALRKKEINRIRSIQIICVNFERIADFCVNITRQMGYLSDVNLIRNYGYEEMIDAIKEGIAKVLPVLKAADLTGALAICKSELALDQMYKKNFDQLMFDVRKAYDPREPITILFIFRYLERIGDALLNIGEALIFYIIGEKIKIEQFQALQSTLDVAGIREPIHEIDFQSIWGTRSGCRIGRVEKKQRDDGVPDVQSSIFKEGTIKKISREKSNLERWQKTFSGLVADIYGYNEDGDNASLLVEYLPGCTLDEIILTSDTDPIDNILFVLKQTLSEVWCSTLEKKPVAMNYIQQIFDRWEDILRVHPDSHRASSVMGKKKISSSAELLKKCHQLERNISAPFSVLIHGDFNVSNVLYDHIQQRIHFIDLNRSREFDYIQDVSVFLISNFRIPVFEPVVRERLNHIIEDFFYYTRAFADDHKDNTFDIRMAFALVRSFYTSTRFELNFEFAMEMFLRAHFLMEKILDHRPKSMKSFKLPTEILFM
;
A
#
# COMPACT_ATOMS: atom_id res chain seq x y z
N MET A 1 3.47 36.99 -8.72
CA MET A 1 3.64 36.13 -9.91
C MET A 1 5.13 35.99 -10.14
N ILE A 2 5.75 34.90 -9.70
CA ILE A 2 7.15 34.62 -10.04
C ILE A 2 7.09 34.01 -11.44
N THR A 3 7.52 34.75 -12.46
CA THR A 3 7.47 34.28 -13.85
C THR A 3 8.57 33.24 -14.07
N PHE A 4 8.16 32.06 -14.55
CA PHE A 4 9.02 30.91 -14.85
C PHE A 4 9.76 31.10 -16.20
N GLU A 5 10.22 32.31 -16.49
CA GLU A 5 10.50 32.80 -17.85
C GLU A 5 11.45 31.90 -18.65
N GLY A 6 12.42 31.22 -18.02
CA GLY A 6 13.31 30.29 -18.75
C GLY A 6 12.91 28.80 -18.74
N LEU A 7 11.98 28.36 -17.89
CA LEU A 7 11.58 26.95 -17.78
C LEU A 7 10.37 26.65 -18.67
N GLU A 8 9.37 27.55 -18.68
CA GLU A 8 8.19 27.40 -19.53
C GLU A 8 8.52 27.51 -21.02
N GLU A 9 9.49 28.35 -21.39
CA GLU A 9 9.98 28.45 -22.76
C GLU A 9 10.63 27.15 -23.22
N ASN A 10 11.56 26.62 -22.42
CA ASN A 10 12.21 25.35 -22.73
C ASN A 10 11.19 24.19 -22.83
N LEU A 11 10.22 24.15 -21.92
CA LEU A 11 9.14 23.16 -21.98
C LEU A 11 8.30 23.32 -23.25
N LYS A 12 7.99 24.55 -23.66
CA LYS A 12 7.28 24.80 -24.92
C LYS A 12 8.10 24.31 -26.11
N PHE A 13 9.43 24.53 -26.11
CA PHE A 13 10.30 24.04 -27.18
C PHE A 13 10.32 22.51 -27.25
N ILE A 14 10.50 21.79 -26.13
CA ILE A 14 10.52 20.32 -26.18
C ILE A 14 9.19 19.74 -26.68
N ILE A 15 8.04 20.32 -26.27
CA ILE A 15 6.73 19.90 -26.75
C ILE A 15 6.62 20.05 -28.27
N LEU A 16 7.01 21.22 -28.79
CA LEU A 16 6.98 21.49 -30.24
C LEU A 16 7.92 20.58 -31.02
N GLU A 17 9.11 20.29 -30.48
CA GLU A 17 10.05 19.39 -31.14
C GLU A 17 9.53 17.95 -31.19
N VAL A 18 8.96 17.44 -30.10
CA VAL A 18 8.37 16.10 -30.07
C VAL A 18 7.14 16.00 -30.97
N GLU A 19 6.28 17.03 -31.00
CA GLU A 19 5.16 17.07 -31.95
C GLU A 19 5.66 17.01 -33.40
N ASN A 20 6.71 17.77 -33.72
CA ASN A 20 7.36 17.73 -35.03
C ASN A 20 8.03 16.37 -35.32
N GLN A 21 8.57 15.69 -34.31
CA GLN A 21 9.14 14.34 -34.39
C GLN A 21 8.05 13.34 -34.82
N VAL A 22 6.88 13.37 -34.16
CA VAL A 22 5.73 12.50 -34.47
C VAL A 22 5.17 12.80 -35.87
N ILE A 23 5.07 14.07 -36.26
CA ILE A 23 4.68 14.45 -37.64
C ILE A 23 5.69 13.92 -38.66
N SER A 24 6.98 14.01 -38.36
CA SER A 24 8.05 13.51 -39.23
C SER A 24 8.00 12.00 -39.35
N LEU A 25 7.74 11.29 -38.24
CA LEU A 25 7.51 9.85 -38.21
C LEU A 25 6.34 9.45 -39.12
N SER A 26 5.19 10.13 -39.01
CA SER A 26 4.03 9.86 -39.87
C SER A 26 4.37 10.00 -41.36
N ARG A 27 5.10 11.06 -41.72
CA ARG A 27 5.58 11.27 -43.10
C ARG A 27 6.57 10.18 -43.52
N PHE A 28 7.45 9.77 -42.62
CA PHE A 28 8.45 8.73 -42.89
C PHE A 28 7.79 7.37 -43.13
N ILE A 29 6.81 6.97 -42.33
CA ILE A 29 6.08 5.71 -42.55
C ILE A 29 5.35 5.74 -43.90
N LYS A 30 4.76 6.88 -44.27
CA LYS A 30 4.08 7.04 -45.58
C LYS A 30 5.06 7.00 -46.76
N HIS A 31 6.16 7.73 -46.67
CA HIS A 31 7.14 7.87 -47.75
C HIS A 31 8.57 7.83 -47.19
N PRO A 32 9.12 6.62 -46.93
CA PRO A 32 10.46 6.49 -46.37
C PRO A 32 11.50 7.13 -47.28
N SER A 33 12.35 7.99 -46.71
CA SER A 33 13.47 8.58 -47.42
C SER A 33 14.66 8.74 -46.49
N ARG A 34 15.87 8.63 -47.05
CA ARG A 34 17.11 8.80 -46.28
C ARG A 34 17.17 10.15 -45.57
N ASN A 35 16.72 11.22 -46.22
CA ASN A 35 16.70 12.55 -45.62
C ASN A 35 15.78 12.63 -44.39
N LEU A 36 14.58 12.04 -44.46
CA LEU A 36 13.67 11.99 -43.31
C LEU A 36 14.21 11.12 -42.18
N TYR A 37 14.85 9.98 -42.52
CA TYR A 37 15.51 9.13 -41.54
C TYR A 37 16.57 9.92 -40.75
N GLU A 38 17.53 10.52 -41.46
CA GLU A 38 18.62 11.31 -40.84
C GLU A 38 18.07 12.47 -40.00
N ARG A 39 17.00 13.12 -40.47
CA ARG A 39 16.33 14.20 -39.73
C ARG A 39 15.71 13.72 -38.41
N ILE A 40 15.07 12.56 -38.38
CA ILE A 40 14.45 12.01 -37.15
C ILE A 40 15.55 11.63 -36.16
N ILE A 41 16.60 10.94 -36.61
CA ILE A 41 17.72 10.55 -35.73
C ILE A 41 18.42 11.78 -35.14
N THR A 42 18.74 12.79 -35.96
CA THR A 42 19.49 13.97 -35.49
C THR A 42 18.69 14.86 -34.53
N LYS A 43 17.35 14.91 -34.70
CA LYS A 43 16.48 15.69 -33.81
C LYS A 43 16.37 15.10 -32.41
N ASP A 44 16.58 13.80 -32.27
CA ASP A 44 16.56 13.08 -30.99
C ASP A 44 17.63 13.64 -30.03
N ASP A 45 18.87 13.78 -30.51
CA ASP A 45 19.97 14.37 -29.74
C ASP A 45 19.63 15.79 -29.22
N TYR A 46 18.87 16.57 -29.99
CA TYR A 46 18.44 17.90 -29.56
C TYR A 46 17.39 17.84 -28.44
N ILE A 47 16.45 16.89 -28.51
CA ILE A 47 15.42 16.67 -27.49
C ILE A 47 16.06 16.20 -26.18
N ASP A 48 17.03 15.30 -26.25
CA ASP A 48 17.83 14.86 -25.10
C ASP A 48 18.52 16.02 -24.39
N ASN A 49 19.18 16.89 -25.17
CA ASN A 49 19.84 18.08 -24.63
C ASN A 49 18.84 19.04 -23.98
N LEU A 50 17.68 19.27 -24.60
CA LEU A 50 16.62 20.09 -24.01
C LEU A 50 16.13 19.51 -22.68
N LYS A 51 15.98 18.19 -22.59
CA LYS A 51 15.59 17.51 -21.35
C LYS A 51 16.61 17.72 -20.24
N ILE A 52 17.90 17.54 -20.52
CA ILE A 52 18.97 17.80 -19.55
C ILE A 52 18.94 19.25 -19.05
N ILE A 53 18.73 20.21 -19.96
CA ILE A 53 18.64 21.64 -19.60
C ILE A 53 17.43 21.89 -18.68
N ILE A 54 16.26 21.33 -19.02
CA ILE A 54 15.03 21.47 -18.22
C ILE A 54 15.22 20.85 -16.83
N GLU A 55 15.77 19.64 -16.76
CA GLU A 55 16.01 18.92 -15.52
C GLU A 55 16.95 19.69 -14.59
N ASN A 56 18.07 20.19 -15.11
CA ASN A 56 19.01 21.01 -14.35
C ASN A 56 18.37 22.30 -13.85
N LYS A 57 17.53 22.96 -14.67
CA LYS A 57 16.77 24.15 -14.27
C LYS A 57 15.76 23.84 -13.16
N CYS A 58 15.05 22.72 -13.24
CA CYS A 58 14.11 22.28 -12.22
C CYS A 58 14.81 22.11 -10.87
N PHE A 59 15.91 21.35 -10.81
CA PHE A 59 16.65 21.12 -9.57
C PHE A 59 17.31 22.40 -9.04
N SER A 60 17.91 23.20 -9.91
CA SER A 60 18.52 24.48 -9.54
C SER A 60 17.50 25.43 -8.92
N LYS A 61 16.27 25.48 -9.46
CA LYS A 61 15.20 26.34 -8.95
C LYS A 61 14.70 25.88 -7.59
N ILE A 62 14.50 24.58 -7.40
CA ILE A 62 14.12 24.00 -6.09
C ILE A 62 15.20 24.28 -5.04
N HIS A 63 16.48 24.14 -5.41
CA HIS A 63 17.58 24.36 -4.48
C HIS A 63 17.78 25.86 -4.13
N SER A 64 17.72 26.74 -5.12
CA SER A 64 18.09 28.15 -4.97
C SER A 64 16.99 29.01 -4.36
N ASP A 65 15.72 28.65 -4.58
CA ASP A 65 14.57 29.47 -4.19
C ASP A 65 13.88 28.89 -2.95
N LYS A 66 14.32 29.35 -1.76
CA LYS A 66 13.78 28.93 -0.47
C LYS A 66 12.35 29.45 -0.20
N ALA A 67 11.81 30.32 -1.05
CA ALA A 67 10.48 30.89 -0.88
C ALA A 67 9.37 30.12 -1.63
N LEU A 68 9.71 29.06 -2.35
CA LEU A 68 8.75 28.26 -3.11
C LEU A 68 7.74 27.56 -2.18
N ARG A 69 6.46 27.76 -2.46
CA ARG A 69 5.37 27.03 -1.82
C ARG A 69 5.26 25.61 -2.39
N LYS A 70 4.61 24.70 -1.65
CA LYS A 70 4.37 23.30 -2.07
C LYS A 70 3.81 23.19 -3.50
N LYS A 71 2.84 24.04 -3.87
CA LYS A 71 2.25 24.05 -5.22
C LYS A 71 3.25 24.38 -6.32
N GLU A 72 4.18 25.30 -6.07
CA GLU A 72 5.21 25.69 -7.04
C GLU A 72 6.26 24.58 -7.20
N ILE A 73 6.65 23.93 -6.10
CA ILE A 73 7.51 22.74 -6.13
C ILE A 73 6.85 21.61 -6.90
N ASN A 74 5.57 21.34 -6.65
CA ASN A 74 4.81 20.30 -7.38
C ASN A 74 4.71 20.62 -8.88
N ARG A 75 4.53 21.89 -9.25
CA ARG A 75 4.57 22.33 -10.66
C ARG A 75 5.91 22.02 -11.30
N ILE A 76 7.03 22.38 -10.64
CA ILE A 76 8.39 22.11 -11.14
C ILE A 76 8.64 20.60 -11.30
N ARG A 77 8.23 19.80 -10.30
CA ARG A 77 8.33 18.34 -10.34
C ARG A 77 7.50 17.74 -11.49
N SER A 78 6.28 18.24 -11.70
CA SER A 78 5.42 17.84 -12.83
C SER A 78 6.10 18.15 -14.16
N ILE A 79 6.67 19.34 -14.34
CA ILE A 79 7.42 19.72 -15.55
C ILE A 79 8.59 18.75 -15.81
N GLN A 80 9.35 18.37 -14.77
CA GLN A 80 10.44 17.41 -14.92
C GLN A 80 9.95 16.04 -15.40
N ILE A 81 8.86 15.50 -14.82
CA ILE A 81 8.28 14.22 -15.24
C ILE A 81 7.75 14.30 -16.67
N ILE A 82 7.07 15.40 -17.02
CA ILE A 82 6.54 15.64 -18.36
C ILE A 82 7.69 15.63 -19.38
N CYS A 83 8.78 16.32 -19.07
CA CYS A 83 9.96 16.40 -19.92
C CYS A 83 10.61 15.04 -20.19
N VAL A 84 10.76 14.21 -19.15
CA VAL A 84 11.31 12.84 -19.29
C VAL A 84 10.43 11.98 -20.19
N ASN A 85 9.10 12.10 -20.09
CA ASN A 85 8.20 11.33 -20.94
C ASN A 85 8.16 11.85 -22.37
N PHE A 86 8.35 13.15 -22.60
CA PHE A 86 8.50 13.69 -23.96
C PHE A 86 9.74 13.17 -24.68
N GLU A 87 10.86 13.04 -23.97
CA GLU A 87 12.06 12.39 -24.52
C GLU A 87 11.79 10.92 -24.89
N ARG A 88 11.14 10.15 -24.01
CA ARG A 88 10.73 8.77 -24.34
C ARG A 88 9.86 8.67 -25.60
N ILE A 89 8.98 9.65 -25.84
CA ILE A 89 8.17 9.68 -27.07
C ILE A 89 9.07 9.88 -28.30
N ALA A 90 10.08 10.74 -28.21
CA ALA A 90 11.06 10.95 -29.27
C ALA A 90 11.89 9.68 -29.55
N ASP A 91 12.36 9.02 -28.49
CA ASP A 91 13.05 7.72 -28.56
C ASP A 91 12.21 6.66 -29.28
N PHE A 92 10.91 6.56 -28.94
CA PHE A 92 10.02 5.62 -29.61
C PHE A 92 9.82 5.97 -31.09
N CYS A 93 9.79 7.24 -31.47
CA CYS A 93 9.77 7.65 -32.87
C CYS A 93 11.03 7.19 -33.62
N VAL A 94 12.21 7.31 -32.99
CA VAL A 94 13.47 6.80 -33.53
C VAL A 94 13.44 5.28 -33.68
N ASN A 95 12.94 4.57 -32.66
CA ASN A 95 12.83 3.11 -32.69
C ASN A 95 11.89 2.63 -33.80
N ILE A 96 10.73 3.28 -34.00
CA ILE A 96 9.83 2.95 -35.12
C ILE A 96 10.52 3.22 -36.46
N THR A 97 11.23 4.35 -36.58
CA THR A 97 11.95 4.72 -37.80
C THR A 97 13.03 3.68 -38.16
N ARG A 98 13.74 3.14 -37.16
CA ARG A 98 14.68 2.03 -37.34
C ARG A 98 13.98 0.73 -37.72
N GLN A 99 12.84 0.42 -37.08
CA GLN A 99 12.08 -0.80 -37.37
C GLN A 99 11.56 -0.87 -38.81
N MET A 100 11.12 0.27 -39.36
CA MET A 100 10.72 0.38 -40.77
C MET A 100 11.82 -0.08 -41.75
N GLY A 101 13.10 0.01 -41.36
CA GLY A 101 14.22 -0.45 -42.18
C GLY A 101 14.34 -1.98 -42.29
N TYR A 102 13.64 -2.75 -41.46
CA TYR A 102 13.59 -4.21 -41.54
C TYR A 102 12.43 -4.73 -42.40
N LEU A 103 11.56 -3.84 -42.89
CA LEU A 103 10.47 -4.22 -43.79
C LEU A 103 10.97 -4.29 -45.24
N SER A 104 10.67 -5.39 -45.93
CA SER A 104 10.96 -5.55 -47.35
C SER A 104 9.94 -4.80 -48.21
N ASP A 105 8.68 -4.74 -47.75
CA ASP A 105 7.61 -3.93 -48.35
C ASP A 105 6.97 -3.02 -47.29
N VAL A 106 7.33 -1.74 -47.36
CA VAL A 106 6.84 -0.70 -46.45
C VAL A 106 5.34 -0.44 -46.58
N ASN A 107 4.68 -0.90 -47.64
CA ASN A 107 3.23 -0.73 -47.79
C ASN A 107 2.43 -1.66 -46.87
N LEU A 108 3.04 -2.74 -46.36
CA LEU A 108 2.36 -3.71 -45.51
C LEU A 108 1.79 -3.09 -44.23
N ILE A 109 2.50 -2.12 -43.63
CA ILE A 109 2.05 -1.45 -42.40
C ILE A 109 0.72 -0.70 -42.59
N ARG A 110 0.42 -0.24 -43.82
CA ARG A 110 -0.80 0.52 -44.12
C ARG A 110 -2.07 -0.31 -43.96
N ASN A 111 -1.96 -1.64 -43.94
CA ASN A 111 -3.08 -2.54 -43.76
C ASN A 111 -3.57 -2.60 -42.30
N TYR A 112 -2.84 -2.01 -41.35
CA TYR A 112 -3.06 -2.13 -39.90
C TYR A 112 -3.50 -0.81 -39.23
N GLY A 113 -3.79 0.24 -40.00
CA GLY A 113 -4.40 1.48 -39.47
C GLY A 113 -3.53 2.25 -38.45
N TYR A 114 -2.21 2.31 -38.66
CA TYR A 114 -1.30 3.05 -37.78
C TYR A 114 -1.60 4.57 -37.73
N GLU A 115 -2.26 5.12 -38.76
CA GLU A 115 -2.61 6.53 -38.85
C GLU A 115 -3.49 6.98 -37.69
N GLU A 116 -4.50 6.19 -37.33
CA GLU A 116 -5.42 6.52 -36.24
C GLU A 116 -4.66 6.62 -34.89
N MET A 117 -3.68 5.73 -34.65
CA MET A 117 -2.86 5.78 -33.43
C MET A 117 -1.98 7.03 -33.40
N ILE A 118 -1.37 7.38 -34.54
CA ILE A 118 -0.56 8.61 -34.65
C ILE A 118 -1.41 9.86 -34.40
N ASP A 119 -2.65 9.90 -34.89
CA ASP A 119 -3.54 11.03 -34.67
C ASP A 119 -3.97 11.15 -33.20
N ALA A 120 -4.27 10.04 -32.53
CA ALA A 120 -4.53 10.02 -31.09
C ALA A 120 -3.32 10.50 -30.26
N ILE A 121 -2.10 10.10 -30.65
CA ILE A 121 -0.85 10.56 -30.02
C ILE A 121 -0.69 12.08 -30.18
N LYS A 122 -0.87 12.60 -31.39
CA LYS A 122 -0.77 14.05 -31.66
C LYS A 122 -1.79 14.84 -30.86
N GLU A 123 -3.03 14.35 -30.77
CA GLU A 123 -4.08 14.99 -29.98
C GLU A 123 -3.71 15.02 -28.48
N GLY A 124 -3.16 13.92 -27.95
CA GLY A 124 -2.67 13.84 -26.58
C GLY A 124 -1.57 14.86 -26.29
N ILE A 125 -0.55 14.94 -27.16
CA ILE A 125 0.58 15.88 -27.05
C ILE A 125 0.07 17.34 -27.08
N ALA A 126 -0.82 17.67 -28.00
CA ALA A 126 -1.32 19.04 -28.19
C ALA A 126 -2.07 19.59 -26.96
N LYS A 127 -2.67 18.71 -26.14
CA LYS A 127 -3.40 19.09 -24.92
C LYS A 127 -2.48 19.43 -23.74
N VAL A 128 -1.25 18.93 -23.71
CA VAL A 128 -0.36 19.01 -22.52
C VAL A 128 -0.09 20.45 -22.08
N LEU A 129 0.30 21.33 -23.01
CA LEU A 129 0.65 22.72 -22.68
C LEU A 129 -0.58 23.55 -22.26
N PRO A 130 -1.73 23.51 -22.97
CA PRO A 130 -2.96 24.15 -22.51
C PRO A 130 -3.38 23.70 -21.10
N VAL A 131 -3.35 22.39 -20.84
CA VAL A 131 -3.75 21.80 -19.55
C VAL A 131 -2.83 22.26 -18.43
N LEU A 132 -1.52 22.24 -18.64
CA LEU A 132 -0.54 22.70 -17.66
C LEU A 132 -0.73 24.18 -17.30
N LYS A 133 -1.03 25.03 -18.29
CA LYS A 133 -1.25 26.47 -18.10
C LYS A 133 -2.55 26.76 -17.35
N ALA A 134 -3.63 26.07 -17.71
CA ALA A 134 -4.94 26.26 -17.12
C ALA A 134 -5.11 25.53 -15.78
N ALA A 135 -4.21 24.60 -15.43
CA ALA A 135 -4.41 23.65 -14.34
C ALA A 135 -5.75 22.88 -14.49
N ASP A 136 -6.05 22.46 -15.73
CA ASP A 136 -7.33 21.85 -16.09
C ASP A 136 -7.34 20.33 -15.79
N LEU A 137 -8.03 19.94 -14.72
CA LEU A 137 -8.14 18.54 -14.31
C LEU A 137 -8.84 17.68 -15.38
N THR A 138 -9.86 18.21 -16.05
CA THR A 138 -10.60 17.47 -17.07
C THR A 138 -9.72 17.18 -18.27
N GLY A 139 -8.94 18.18 -18.69
CA GLY A 139 -7.95 18.01 -19.75
C GLY A 139 -6.82 17.03 -19.37
N ALA A 140 -6.37 17.03 -18.11
CA ALA A 140 -5.37 16.06 -17.63
C ALA A 140 -5.91 14.62 -17.71
N LEU A 141 -7.15 14.40 -17.29
CA LEU A 141 -7.83 13.11 -17.42
C LEU A 141 -8.02 12.69 -18.88
N ALA A 142 -8.31 13.65 -19.77
CA ALA A 142 -8.41 13.38 -21.20
C ALA A 142 -7.08 12.94 -21.82
N ILE A 143 -5.94 13.47 -21.33
CA ILE A 143 -4.60 13.01 -21.74
C ILE A 143 -4.35 11.58 -21.28
N CYS A 144 -4.68 11.25 -20.02
CA CYS A 144 -4.54 9.86 -19.55
C CYS A 144 -5.38 8.87 -20.38
N LYS A 145 -6.59 9.25 -20.77
CA LYS A 145 -7.48 8.40 -21.60
C LYS A 145 -6.94 8.12 -23.00
N SER A 146 -5.92 8.86 -23.49
CA SER A 146 -5.26 8.55 -24.75
C SER A 146 -4.56 7.18 -24.73
N GLU A 147 -4.04 6.75 -23.58
CA GLU A 147 -3.43 5.43 -23.44
C GLU A 147 -4.46 4.31 -23.66
N LEU A 148 -5.61 4.37 -22.98
CA LEU A 148 -6.67 3.38 -23.14
C LEU A 148 -7.11 3.21 -24.61
N ALA A 149 -7.21 4.32 -25.34
CA ALA A 149 -7.54 4.28 -26.77
C ALA A 149 -6.44 3.59 -27.58
N LEU A 150 -5.17 3.93 -27.34
CA LEU A 150 -4.02 3.32 -28.01
C LEU A 150 -3.88 1.83 -27.69
N ASP A 151 -4.14 1.42 -26.45
CA ASP A 151 -4.14 0.02 -26.02
C ASP A 151 -5.18 -0.82 -26.74
N GLN A 152 -6.40 -0.31 -26.89
CA GLN A 152 -7.46 -0.98 -27.64
C GLN A 152 -7.07 -1.17 -29.12
N MET A 153 -6.47 -0.16 -29.72
CA MET A 153 -6.00 -0.20 -31.11
C MET A 153 -4.81 -1.15 -31.27
N TYR A 154 -3.88 -1.14 -30.32
CA TYR A 154 -2.78 -2.09 -30.25
C TYR A 154 -3.30 -3.52 -30.14
N LYS A 155 -4.27 -3.79 -29.25
CA LYS A 155 -4.85 -5.12 -29.06
C LYS A 155 -5.50 -5.65 -30.34
N LYS A 156 -6.30 -4.81 -31.02
CA LYS A 156 -6.90 -5.15 -32.31
C LYS A 156 -5.83 -5.54 -33.35
N ASN A 157 -4.77 -4.74 -33.45
CA ASN A 157 -3.68 -5.00 -34.40
C ASN A 157 -2.83 -6.21 -34.00
N PHE A 158 -2.62 -6.44 -32.71
CA PHE A 158 -1.95 -7.61 -32.18
C PHE A 158 -2.66 -8.90 -32.62
N ASP A 159 -3.99 -8.97 -32.43
CA ASP A 159 -4.77 -10.15 -32.78
C ASP A 159 -4.75 -10.43 -34.29
N GLN A 160 -4.83 -9.38 -35.11
CA GLN A 160 -4.70 -9.46 -36.57
C GLN A 160 -3.30 -9.94 -36.99
N LEU A 161 -2.24 -9.32 -36.47
CA LEU A 161 -0.86 -9.69 -36.78
C LEU A 161 -0.54 -11.13 -36.34
N MET A 162 -1.04 -11.58 -35.20
CA MET A 162 -0.85 -12.95 -34.74
C MET A 162 -1.55 -13.97 -35.64
N PHE A 163 -2.68 -13.61 -36.24
CA PHE A 163 -3.33 -14.43 -37.26
C PHE A 163 -2.50 -14.48 -38.54
N ASP A 164 -1.95 -13.35 -38.98
CA ASP A 164 -1.12 -13.26 -40.18
C ASP A 164 0.22 -14.00 -40.02
N VAL A 165 0.85 -13.95 -38.84
CA VAL A 165 2.04 -14.78 -38.49
C VAL A 165 1.77 -16.27 -38.68
N ARG A 166 0.58 -16.76 -38.28
CA ARG A 166 0.22 -18.18 -38.41
C ARG A 166 0.00 -18.61 -39.86
N LYS A 167 -0.35 -17.67 -40.74
CA LYS A 167 -0.65 -17.91 -42.15
C LYS A 167 0.53 -17.64 -43.09
N ALA A 168 1.45 -16.78 -42.68
CA ALA A 168 2.57 -16.36 -43.51
C ALA A 168 3.61 -17.48 -43.65
N TYR A 169 4.18 -17.60 -44.86
CA TYR A 169 5.35 -18.44 -45.11
C TYR A 169 6.63 -17.85 -44.45
N ASP A 170 6.63 -16.54 -44.19
CA ASP A 170 7.71 -15.81 -43.53
C ASP A 170 7.16 -14.87 -42.44
N PRO A 171 7.45 -15.13 -41.15
CA PRO A 171 6.90 -14.34 -40.04
C PRO A 171 7.64 -13.01 -39.79
N ARG A 172 8.72 -12.72 -40.53
CA ARG A 172 9.55 -11.53 -40.27
C ARG A 172 8.76 -10.21 -40.40
N GLU A 173 8.00 -10.03 -41.48
CA GLU A 173 7.27 -8.77 -41.71
C GLU A 173 6.19 -8.51 -40.65
N PRO A 174 5.28 -9.47 -40.33
CA PRO A 174 4.30 -9.24 -39.27
C PRO A 174 4.92 -9.01 -37.89
N ILE A 175 6.05 -9.65 -37.57
CA ILE A 175 6.77 -9.43 -36.30
C ILE A 175 7.35 -8.01 -36.25
N THR A 176 7.98 -7.53 -37.33
CA THR A 176 8.49 -6.16 -37.42
C THR A 176 7.37 -5.14 -37.24
N ILE A 177 6.23 -5.35 -37.91
CA ILE A 177 5.04 -4.49 -37.77
C ILE A 177 4.53 -4.53 -36.32
N LEU A 178 4.48 -5.70 -35.69
CA LEU A 178 4.08 -5.82 -34.28
C LEU A 178 4.94 -4.97 -33.35
N PHE A 179 6.27 -4.94 -33.56
CA PHE A 179 7.15 -4.07 -32.78
C PHE A 179 6.86 -2.58 -33.01
N ILE A 180 6.55 -2.17 -34.25
CA ILE A 180 6.15 -0.78 -34.54
C ILE A 180 4.90 -0.41 -33.75
N PHE A 181 3.87 -1.26 -33.77
CA PHE A 181 2.63 -1.03 -33.00
C PHE A 181 2.88 -1.04 -31.49
N ARG A 182 3.79 -1.88 -31.00
CA ARG A 182 4.21 -1.86 -29.59
C ARG A 182 4.85 -0.53 -29.21
N TYR A 183 5.70 0.06 -30.07
CA TYR A 183 6.27 1.38 -29.78
C TYR A 183 5.23 2.51 -29.81
N LEU A 184 4.20 2.43 -30.67
CA LEU A 184 3.08 3.36 -30.65
C LEU A 184 2.26 3.25 -29.35
N GLU A 185 2.04 2.04 -28.84
CA GLU A 185 1.41 1.82 -27.52
C GLU A 185 2.27 2.38 -26.38
N ARG A 186 3.58 2.19 -26.40
CA ARG A 186 4.50 2.78 -25.39
C ARG A 186 4.52 4.32 -25.40
N ILE A 187 4.18 4.96 -26.52
CA ILE A 187 3.93 6.41 -26.54
C ILE A 187 2.67 6.75 -25.74
N GLY A 188 1.64 5.89 -25.79
CA GLY A 188 0.47 5.95 -24.92
C GLY A 188 0.84 5.89 -23.44
N ASP A 189 1.68 4.95 -23.02
CA ASP A 189 2.20 4.88 -21.64
C ASP A 189 2.87 6.20 -21.21
N ALA A 190 3.65 6.81 -22.11
CA ALA A 190 4.31 8.09 -21.84
C ALA A 190 3.29 9.24 -21.68
N LEU A 191 2.23 9.25 -22.48
CA LEU A 191 1.11 10.20 -22.34
C LEU A 191 0.33 9.99 -21.04
N LEU A 192 0.09 8.75 -20.62
CA LEU A 192 -0.50 8.43 -19.32
C LEU A 192 0.32 9.03 -18.17
N ASN A 193 1.63 8.80 -18.18
CA ASN A 193 2.53 9.37 -17.16
C ASN A 193 2.54 10.92 -17.18
N ILE A 194 2.42 11.54 -18.35
CA ILE A 194 2.27 13.00 -18.48
C ILE A 194 0.95 13.47 -17.85
N GLY A 195 -0.16 12.79 -18.14
CA GLY A 195 -1.46 13.08 -17.55
C GLY A 195 -1.48 12.94 -16.03
N GLU A 196 -0.89 11.87 -15.48
CA GLU A 196 -0.74 11.66 -14.04
C GLU A 196 0.14 12.74 -13.38
N ALA A 197 1.20 13.19 -14.05
CA ALA A 197 2.03 14.30 -13.58
C ALA A 197 1.25 15.63 -13.52
N LEU A 198 0.32 15.86 -14.46
CA LEU A 198 -0.56 17.01 -14.46
C LEU A 198 -1.59 16.92 -13.33
N ILE A 199 -2.21 15.74 -13.12
CA ILE A 199 -3.11 15.47 -12.00
C ILE A 199 -2.39 15.74 -10.67
N PHE A 200 -1.17 15.23 -10.51
CA PHE A 200 -0.33 15.48 -9.33
C PHE A 200 -0.11 16.97 -9.06
N TYR A 201 0.17 17.76 -10.10
CA TYR A 201 0.33 19.21 -9.96
C TYR A 201 -0.98 19.90 -9.55
N ILE A 202 -2.11 19.49 -10.13
CA ILE A 202 -3.42 20.13 -9.91
C ILE A 202 -3.98 19.80 -8.51
N ILE A 203 -3.92 18.53 -8.14
CA ILE A 203 -4.46 18.02 -6.87
C ILE A 203 -3.47 18.25 -5.72
N GLY A 204 -2.17 18.19 -5.99
CA GLY A 204 -1.11 18.40 -5.01
C GLY A 204 -0.52 17.10 -4.41
N GLU A 205 -1.14 15.96 -4.70
CA GLU A 205 -0.71 14.63 -4.25
C GLU A 205 -0.61 13.65 -5.41
N LYS A 206 0.33 12.69 -5.29
CA LYS A 206 0.60 11.74 -6.36
C LYS A 206 -0.46 10.64 -6.32
N ILE A 207 -1.39 10.68 -7.28
CA ILE A 207 -2.45 9.70 -7.45
C ILE A 207 -2.41 9.17 -8.88
N LYS A 208 -2.50 7.84 -9.04
CA LYS A 208 -2.64 7.24 -10.38
C LYS A 208 -4.07 7.42 -10.89
N ILE A 209 -4.27 7.36 -12.21
CA ILE A 209 -5.62 7.52 -12.77
C ILE A 209 -6.62 6.47 -12.27
N GLU A 210 -6.20 5.21 -12.15
CA GLU A 210 -7.03 4.11 -11.64
C GLU A 210 -7.57 4.43 -10.24
N GLN A 211 -6.69 4.93 -9.38
CA GLN A 211 -7.03 5.30 -8.01
C GLN A 211 -7.91 6.53 -7.95
N PHE A 212 -7.66 7.49 -8.83
CA PHE A 212 -8.48 8.67 -8.98
C PHE A 212 -9.91 8.29 -9.38
N GLN A 213 -10.05 7.36 -10.33
CA GLN A 213 -11.35 6.83 -10.75
C GLN A 213 -12.03 6.04 -9.62
N ALA A 214 -11.30 5.16 -8.92
CA ALA A 214 -11.84 4.44 -7.78
C ALA A 214 -12.32 5.38 -6.66
N LEU A 215 -11.55 6.43 -6.36
CA LEU A 215 -11.94 7.48 -5.42
C LEU A 215 -13.21 8.18 -5.90
N GLN A 216 -13.25 8.63 -7.16
CA GLN A 216 -14.40 9.28 -7.76
C GLN A 216 -15.67 8.41 -7.66
N SER A 217 -15.60 7.15 -8.10
CA SER A 217 -16.73 6.23 -8.04
C SER A 217 -17.18 5.95 -6.60
N THR A 218 -16.24 5.87 -5.65
CA THR A 218 -16.59 5.65 -4.23
C THR A 218 -17.26 6.87 -3.62
N LEU A 219 -16.81 8.08 -3.95
CA LEU A 219 -17.44 9.33 -3.54
C LEU A 219 -18.84 9.47 -4.15
N ASP A 220 -19.01 9.13 -5.42
CA ASP A 220 -20.32 9.13 -6.10
C ASP A 220 -21.30 8.18 -5.42
N VAL A 221 -20.84 6.96 -5.08
CA VAL A 221 -21.63 5.97 -4.31
C VAL A 221 -21.99 6.48 -2.91
N ALA A 222 -21.07 7.20 -2.26
CA ALA A 222 -21.31 7.85 -0.97
C ALA A 222 -22.23 9.08 -1.07
N GLY A 223 -22.68 9.47 -2.27
CA GLY A 223 -23.54 10.63 -2.48
C GLY A 223 -22.79 11.98 -2.46
N ILE A 224 -21.46 11.97 -2.45
CA ILE A 224 -20.61 13.16 -2.47
C ILE A 224 -20.37 13.56 -3.93
N ARG A 225 -21.14 14.54 -4.42
CA ARG A 225 -21.12 15.00 -5.83
C ARG A 225 -20.26 16.24 -6.10
N GLU A 226 -19.43 16.63 -5.15
CA GLU A 226 -18.59 17.83 -5.29
C GLU A 226 -17.45 17.59 -6.30
N PRO A 227 -17.01 18.63 -7.04
CA PRO A 227 -15.88 18.50 -7.94
C PRO A 227 -14.62 18.09 -7.16
N ILE A 228 -13.91 17.04 -7.59
CA ILE A 228 -12.77 16.48 -6.84
C ILE A 228 -11.63 17.49 -6.59
N HIS A 229 -11.51 18.55 -7.39
CA HIS A 229 -10.53 19.61 -7.11
C HIS A 229 -10.87 20.46 -5.87
N GLU A 230 -12.10 20.39 -5.35
CA GLU A 230 -12.54 20.95 -4.06
C GLU A 230 -12.26 19.99 -2.89
N ILE A 231 -11.85 18.76 -3.18
CA ILE A 231 -11.48 17.75 -2.19
C ILE A 231 -9.97 17.83 -1.95
N ASP A 232 -9.57 17.95 -0.69
CA ASP A 232 -8.18 17.77 -0.28
C ASP A 232 -7.93 16.29 -0.03
N PHE A 233 -7.19 15.65 -0.95
CA PHE A 233 -6.74 14.29 -0.79
C PHE A 233 -5.32 14.32 -0.24
N GLN A 234 -5.10 13.76 0.94
CA GLN A 234 -3.77 13.63 1.54
C GLN A 234 -3.42 12.15 1.68
N SER A 235 -2.38 11.68 1.01
CA SER A 235 -1.89 10.31 1.22
C SER A 235 -1.38 10.17 2.65
N ILE A 236 -2.04 9.39 3.50
CA ILE A 236 -1.55 9.09 4.85
C ILE A 236 -0.51 7.97 4.70
N TRP A 237 0.76 8.31 4.91
CA TRP A 237 1.92 7.42 5.09
C TRP A 237 1.77 5.97 4.58
N GLY A 238 2.19 5.74 3.34
CA GLY A 238 2.50 4.40 2.80
C GLY A 238 1.32 3.42 2.69
N THR A 239 1.64 2.14 2.54
CA THR A 239 0.65 1.06 2.58
C THR A 239 0.47 0.55 4.01
N ARG A 240 -0.72 0.63 4.60
CA ARG A 240 -1.02 -0.10 5.85
C ARG A 240 -1.68 -1.42 5.52
N SER A 241 -1.06 -2.50 5.99
CA SER A 241 -1.50 -3.88 5.76
C SER A 241 -1.62 -4.26 4.27
N GLY A 242 -0.93 -3.54 3.37
CA GLY A 242 -1.01 -3.74 1.92
C GLY A 242 -2.16 -3.00 1.20
N CYS A 243 -2.95 -2.19 1.93
CA CYS A 243 -3.89 -1.24 1.34
C CYS A 243 -3.25 0.14 1.23
N ARG A 244 -3.61 0.89 0.18
CA ARG A 244 -3.29 2.31 0.07
C ARG A 244 -4.35 3.10 0.84
N ILE A 245 -3.92 4.11 1.60
CA ILE A 245 -4.78 4.91 2.45
C ILE A 245 -4.61 6.40 2.13
N GLY A 246 -5.72 7.11 1.98
CA GLY A 246 -5.74 8.56 1.84
C GLY A 246 -6.80 9.20 2.72
N ARG A 247 -6.47 10.36 3.30
CA ARG A 247 -7.45 11.25 3.91
C ARG A 247 -8.16 12.03 2.82
N VAL A 248 -9.47 12.16 2.96
CA VAL A 248 -10.34 12.94 2.10
C VAL A 248 -10.99 13.99 2.98
N GLU A 249 -10.68 15.25 2.72
CA GLU A 249 -11.31 16.39 3.38
C GLU A 249 -11.93 17.31 2.35
N LYS A 250 -12.95 18.06 2.76
CA LYS A 250 -13.44 19.18 1.95
C LYS A 250 -12.55 20.39 2.18
N LYS A 251 -12.19 21.11 1.12
CA LYS A 251 -11.52 22.40 1.26
C LYS A 251 -12.45 23.36 1.99
N GLN A 252 -11.99 23.89 3.13
CA GLN A 252 -12.73 24.89 3.89
C GLN A 252 -13.21 26.01 2.96
N ARG A 253 -14.52 26.22 2.91
CA ARG A 253 -15.10 27.51 2.50
C ARG A 253 -14.88 28.46 3.67
N ASP A 254 -14.50 29.70 3.38
CA ASP A 254 -14.08 30.75 4.34
C ASP A 254 -15.24 31.28 5.23
N ASP A 255 -16.22 30.42 5.50
CA ASP A 255 -17.57 30.75 5.99
C ASP A 255 -17.72 30.49 7.50
N GLY A 256 -16.65 30.02 8.17
CA GLY A 256 -16.63 29.79 9.62
C GLY A 256 -17.52 28.66 10.12
N VAL A 257 -18.09 27.83 9.23
CA VAL A 257 -18.86 26.63 9.59
C VAL A 257 -17.92 25.42 9.55
N PRO A 258 -17.75 24.66 10.64
CA PRO A 258 -16.93 23.45 10.62
C PRO A 258 -17.56 22.41 9.66
N ASP A 259 -16.77 21.94 8.69
CA ASP A 259 -17.18 20.93 7.71
C ASP A 259 -16.98 19.53 8.32
N VAL A 260 -18.07 18.76 8.45
CA VAL A 260 -18.18 17.64 9.41
C VAL A 260 -17.88 16.26 8.79
N GLN A 261 -17.32 16.15 7.58
CA GLN A 261 -17.02 14.82 7.01
C GLN A 261 -15.59 14.69 6.48
N SER A 262 -14.62 14.65 7.41
CA SER A 262 -13.33 14.02 7.12
C SER A 262 -13.55 12.51 6.92
N SER A 263 -13.00 11.96 5.84
CA SER A 263 -13.14 10.53 5.50
C SER A 263 -11.76 9.90 5.22
N ILE A 264 -11.68 8.58 5.37
CA ILE A 264 -10.53 7.77 4.98
C ILE A 264 -10.91 6.92 3.78
N PHE A 265 -10.19 7.10 2.68
CA PHE A 265 -10.24 6.25 1.50
C PHE A 265 -9.21 5.12 1.62
N LYS A 266 -9.65 3.88 1.41
CA LYS A 266 -8.81 2.68 1.37
C LYS A 266 -9.01 1.95 0.05
N GLU A 267 -7.93 1.48 -0.54
CA GLU A 267 -7.94 0.73 -1.79
C GLU A 267 -7.01 -0.49 -1.71
N GLY A 268 -7.46 -1.62 -2.26
CA GLY A 268 -6.68 -2.86 -2.33
C GLY A 268 -7.45 -4.01 -2.99
N THR A 269 -6.94 -5.23 -2.87
CA THR A 269 -7.59 -6.43 -3.45
C THR A 269 -9.02 -6.60 -2.92
N ILE A 270 -9.96 -7.02 -3.77
CA ILE A 270 -11.37 -7.25 -3.40
C ILE A 270 -11.50 -8.07 -2.11
N LYS A 271 -10.78 -9.20 -2.04
CA LYS A 271 -10.81 -10.11 -0.88
C LYS A 271 -10.52 -9.42 0.45
N LYS A 272 -9.59 -8.46 0.45
CA LYS A 272 -9.15 -7.78 1.67
C LYS A 272 -10.11 -6.66 2.06
N ILE A 273 -10.49 -5.80 1.11
CA ILE A 273 -11.37 -4.65 1.34
C ILE A 273 -12.81 -5.12 1.66
N SER A 274 -13.33 -6.10 0.92
CA SER A 274 -14.64 -6.71 1.20
C SER A 274 -14.69 -7.32 2.60
N ARG A 275 -13.63 -8.02 3.01
CA ARG A 275 -13.52 -8.59 4.37
C ARG A 275 -13.47 -7.51 5.45
N GLU A 276 -12.72 -6.43 5.22
CA GLU A 276 -12.67 -5.29 6.14
C GLU A 276 -14.04 -4.62 6.27
N LYS A 277 -14.74 -4.40 5.15
CA LYS A 277 -16.14 -3.90 5.12
C LYS A 277 -17.06 -4.79 5.95
N SER A 278 -17.11 -6.09 5.68
CA SER A 278 -18.00 -7.01 6.41
C SER A 278 -17.69 -7.04 7.91
N ASN A 279 -16.42 -6.92 8.29
CA ASN A 279 -16.05 -6.82 9.69
C ASN A 279 -16.49 -5.47 10.29
N LEU A 280 -16.26 -4.34 9.63
CA LEU A 280 -16.75 -3.04 10.10
C LEU A 280 -18.27 -3.04 10.31
N GLU A 281 -19.05 -3.52 9.33
CA GLU A 281 -20.51 -3.66 9.45
C GLU A 281 -20.91 -4.55 10.63
N ARG A 282 -20.14 -5.61 10.88
CA ARG A 282 -20.37 -6.50 12.02
C ARG A 282 -20.11 -5.79 13.35
N TRP A 283 -19.00 -5.07 13.47
CA TRP A 283 -18.67 -4.33 14.69
C TRP A 283 -19.65 -3.20 14.94
N GLN A 284 -20.06 -2.44 13.92
CA GLN A 284 -21.05 -1.35 14.02
C GLN A 284 -22.41 -1.83 14.57
N LYS A 285 -22.84 -3.03 14.17
CA LYS A 285 -24.12 -3.60 14.64
C LYS A 285 -24.17 -3.80 16.15
N THR A 286 -23.02 -4.04 16.79
CA THR A 286 -22.93 -4.36 18.23
C THR A 286 -22.31 -3.21 19.04
N PHE A 287 -21.36 -2.49 18.47
CA PHE A 287 -20.54 -1.47 19.13
C PHE A 287 -20.50 -0.19 18.30
N SER A 288 -21.63 0.53 18.29
CA SER A 288 -21.71 1.83 17.61
C SER A 288 -20.70 2.81 18.20
N GLY A 289 -19.95 3.49 17.33
CA GLY A 289 -18.90 4.45 17.71
C GLY A 289 -17.54 3.82 18.09
N LEU A 290 -17.41 2.49 18.20
CA LEU A 290 -16.11 1.84 18.43
C LEU A 290 -15.27 1.75 17.14
N VAL A 291 -15.93 1.77 15.98
CA VAL A 291 -15.31 1.63 14.66
C VAL A 291 -15.87 2.70 13.71
N ALA A 292 -15.15 2.98 12.63
CA ALA A 292 -15.55 3.97 11.64
C ALA A 292 -16.85 3.60 10.93
N ASP A 293 -17.72 4.58 10.70
CA ASP A 293 -18.87 4.42 9.79
C ASP A 293 -18.41 4.18 8.34
N ILE A 294 -19.19 3.41 7.57
CA ILE A 294 -18.91 3.16 6.16
C ILE A 294 -19.75 4.10 5.31
N TYR A 295 -19.09 4.93 4.51
CA TYR A 295 -19.76 5.89 3.63
C TYR A 295 -19.90 5.37 2.20
N GLY A 296 -18.93 4.60 1.70
CA GLY A 296 -18.96 4.09 0.33
C GLY A 296 -18.12 2.84 0.14
N TYR A 297 -18.53 2.00 -0.80
CA TYR A 297 -17.80 0.81 -1.24
C TYR A 297 -17.99 0.63 -2.74
N ASN A 298 -16.91 0.40 -3.46
CA ASN A 298 -16.94 0.15 -4.89
C ASN A 298 -15.97 -0.99 -5.26
N GLU A 299 -16.35 -1.79 -6.26
CA GLU A 299 -15.49 -2.83 -6.85
C GLU A 299 -15.15 -2.42 -8.27
N ASP A 300 -13.88 -2.55 -8.66
CA ASP A 300 -13.39 -2.25 -9.99
C ASP A 300 -12.28 -3.24 -10.39
N GLY A 301 -12.56 -4.07 -11.41
CA GLY A 301 -11.66 -5.15 -11.84
C GLY A 301 -11.35 -6.14 -10.71
N ASP A 302 -10.07 -6.27 -10.36
CA ASP A 302 -9.57 -7.13 -9.27
C ASP A 302 -9.39 -6.38 -7.93
N ASN A 303 -9.74 -5.09 -7.90
CA ASN A 303 -9.59 -4.21 -6.75
C ASN A 303 -10.96 -3.77 -6.20
N ALA A 304 -10.94 -3.33 -4.95
CA ALA A 304 -12.07 -2.65 -4.34
C ALA A 304 -11.58 -1.45 -3.55
N SER A 305 -12.48 -0.50 -3.36
CA SER A 305 -12.27 0.71 -2.59
C SER A 305 -13.34 0.88 -1.52
N LEU A 306 -12.95 1.47 -0.40
CA LEU A 306 -13.78 1.70 0.76
C LEU A 306 -13.56 3.11 1.27
N LEU A 307 -14.64 3.86 1.46
CA LEU A 307 -14.63 5.17 2.11
C LEU A 307 -15.29 5.02 3.48
N VAL A 308 -14.54 5.36 4.52
CA VAL A 308 -14.99 5.27 5.91
C VAL A 308 -14.83 6.61 6.63
N GLU A 309 -15.52 6.78 7.75
CA GLU A 309 -15.35 7.90 8.67
C GLU A 309 -13.88 8.07 9.09
N TYR A 310 -13.44 9.33 9.18
CA TYR A 310 -12.21 9.66 9.89
C TYR A 310 -12.45 9.64 11.40
N LEU A 311 -11.83 8.69 12.09
CA LEU A 311 -11.86 8.63 13.55
C LEU A 311 -10.79 9.56 14.13
N PRO A 312 -11.16 10.55 14.96
CA PRO A 312 -10.21 11.42 15.62
C PRO A 312 -9.42 10.68 16.71
N GLY A 313 -8.26 11.21 17.07
CA GLY A 313 -7.40 10.66 18.12
C GLY A 313 -5.99 10.31 17.62
N CYS A 314 -5.17 9.86 18.56
CA CYS A 314 -3.80 9.38 18.30
C CYS A 314 -3.73 7.87 18.50
N THR A 315 -2.84 7.20 17.76
CA THR A 315 -2.62 5.76 17.97
C THR A 315 -1.88 5.52 19.29
N LEU A 316 -2.09 4.38 19.94
CA LEU A 316 -1.47 4.13 21.24
C LEU A 316 0.06 4.13 21.17
N ASP A 317 0.68 3.65 20.10
CA ASP A 317 2.14 3.74 19.92
C ASP A 317 2.63 5.18 19.82
N GLU A 318 1.93 6.06 19.10
CA GLU A 318 2.25 7.49 19.08
C GLU A 318 2.20 8.09 20.49
N ILE A 319 1.13 7.83 21.25
CA ILE A 319 0.97 8.31 22.62
C ILE A 319 2.09 7.78 23.52
N ILE A 320 2.37 6.48 23.46
CA ILE A 320 3.41 5.85 24.27
C ILE A 320 4.79 6.47 24.02
N LEU A 321 5.10 6.81 22.76
CA LEU A 321 6.39 7.34 22.34
C LEU A 321 6.54 8.85 22.54
N THR A 322 5.44 9.61 22.55
CA THR A 322 5.51 11.08 22.51
C THR A 322 5.02 11.77 23.77
N SER A 323 4.26 11.09 24.64
CA SER A 323 3.61 11.76 25.77
C SER A 323 4.56 11.94 26.96
N ASP A 324 4.77 13.19 27.39
CA ASP A 324 5.34 13.53 28.70
C ASP A 324 4.26 13.76 29.78
N THR A 325 2.99 13.93 29.38
CA THR A 325 1.91 14.50 30.22
C THR A 325 0.60 13.72 30.27
N ASP A 326 0.48 12.55 29.63
CA ASP A 326 -0.73 11.72 29.71
C ASP A 326 -0.61 10.65 30.81
N PRO A 327 -1.61 10.49 31.70
CA PRO A 327 -1.68 9.31 32.56
C PRO A 327 -2.10 8.13 31.69
N ILE A 328 -1.13 7.39 31.17
CA ILE A 328 -1.32 6.13 30.41
C ILE A 328 -2.30 5.19 31.14
N ASP A 329 -2.31 5.20 32.47
CA ASP A 329 -3.25 4.44 33.29
C ASP A 329 -4.72 4.75 32.98
N ASN A 330 -5.07 6.00 32.67
CA ASN A 330 -6.44 6.36 32.28
C ASN A 330 -6.78 5.77 30.91
N ILE A 331 -5.85 5.81 29.96
CA ILE A 331 -6.04 5.23 28.62
C ILE A 331 -6.19 3.72 28.73
N LEU A 332 -5.33 3.06 29.52
CA LEU A 332 -5.43 1.64 29.80
C LEU A 332 -6.74 1.29 30.52
N PHE A 333 -7.20 2.14 31.44
CA PHE A 333 -8.50 1.95 32.09
C PHE A 333 -9.65 1.95 31.07
N VAL A 334 -9.72 2.96 30.20
CA VAL A 334 -10.75 3.03 29.14
C VAL A 334 -10.63 1.82 28.20
N LEU A 335 -9.42 1.46 27.76
CA LEU A 335 -9.16 0.30 26.92
C LEU A 335 -9.65 -1.00 27.56
N LYS A 336 -9.34 -1.23 28.83
CA LYS A 336 -9.77 -2.41 29.59
C LYS A 336 -11.29 -2.45 29.72
N GLN A 337 -11.94 -1.32 29.97
CA GLN A 337 -13.40 -1.24 30.03
C GLN A 337 -14.03 -1.58 28.67
N THR A 338 -13.52 -1.01 27.57
CA THR A 338 -13.98 -1.32 26.21
C THR A 338 -13.80 -2.80 25.89
N LEU A 339 -12.65 -3.40 26.21
CA LEU A 339 -12.41 -4.82 25.98
C LEU A 339 -13.29 -5.71 26.84
N SER A 340 -13.52 -5.35 28.11
CA SER A 340 -14.47 -6.06 28.98
C SER A 340 -15.86 -6.07 28.38
N GLU A 341 -16.35 -4.93 27.89
CA GLU A 341 -17.65 -4.83 27.23
C GLU A 341 -17.70 -5.71 25.98
N VAL A 342 -16.70 -5.61 25.10
CA VAL A 342 -16.63 -6.39 23.86
C VAL A 342 -16.59 -7.89 24.15
N TRP A 343 -15.68 -8.33 25.01
CA TRP A 343 -15.49 -9.75 25.30
C TRP A 343 -16.69 -10.35 26.04
N CYS A 344 -17.23 -9.67 27.04
CA CYS A 344 -18.39 -10.17 27.79
C CYS A 344 -19.66 -10.23 26.93
N SER A 345 -19.91 -9.22 26.08
CA SER A 345 -21.12 -9.17 25.24
C SER A 345 -21.09 -10.15 24.06
N THR A 346 -19.89 -10.52 23.59
CA THR A 346 -19.71 -11.45 22.46
C THR A 346 -19.26 -12.85 22.87
N LEU A 347 -19.24 -13.12 24.19
CA LEU A 347 -18.83 -14.41 24.72
C LEU A 347 -19.79 -15.51 24.30
N GLU A 348 -19.27 -16.49 23.57
CA GLU A 348 -19.97 -17.74 23.28
C GLU A 348 -19.24 -18.90 23.96
N LYS A 349 -19.96 -19.67 24.79
CA LYS A 349 -19.43 -20.85 25.50
C LYS A 349 -19.24 -22.05 24.57
N LYS A 350 -18.51 -21.84 23.48
CA LYS A 350 -18.18 -22.84 22.48
C LYS A 350 -16.67 -23.03 22.46
N PRO A 351 -16.18 -24.27 22.61
CA PRO A 351 -14.76 -24.54 22.50
C PRO A 351 -14.23 -24.17 21.10
N VAL A 352 -13.10 -23.47 21.06
CA VAL A 352 -12.44 -23.06 19.80
C VAL A 352 -11.08 -23.74 19.68
N ALA A 353 -10.84 -24.38 18.54
CA ALA A 353 -9.53 -24.92 18.21
C ALA A 353 -8.54 -23.78 17.93
N MET A 354 -7.36 -23.85 18.54
CA MET A 354 -6.29 -22.89 18.29
C MET A 354 -5.62 -23.12 16.94
N ASN A 355 -4.97 -22.08 16.42
CA ASN A 355 -4.17 -22.16 15.19
C ASN A 355 -2.94 -21.25 15.24
N TYR A 356 -2.36 -21.02 16.42
CA TYR A 356 -1.22 -20.13 16.60
C TYR A 356 0.03 -20.65 15.89
N ILE A 357 0.34 -21.95 15.97
CA ILE A 357 1.52 -22.47 15.26
C ILE A 357 1.28 -22.51 13.76
N GLN A 358 0.06 -22.81 13.31
CA GLN A 358 -0.30 -22.72 11.89
C GLN A 358 -0.07 -21.31 11.33
N GLN A 359 -0.43 -20.27 12.11
CA GLN A 359 -0.20 -18.88 11.73
C GLN A 359 1.29 -18.49 11.60
N ILE A 360 2.22 -19.26 12.17
CA ILE A 360 3.66 -19.10 11.93
C ILE A 360 4.03 -19.72 10.59
N PHE A 361 3.53 -20.92 10.29
CA PHE A 361 3.75 -21.58 9.00
C PHE A 361 3.23 -20.74 7.83
N ASP A 362 2.04 -20.14 7.98
CA ASP A 362 1.46 -19.27 6.96
C ASP A 362 2.32 -18.03 6.63
N ARG A 363 3.27 -17.68 7.51
CA ARG A 363 4.18 -16.52 7.37
C ARG A 363 5.65 -16.93 7.28
N TRP A 364 5.92 -18.23 7.13
CA TRP A 364 7.26 -18.78 7.26
C TRP A 364 8.25 -18.21 6.23
N GLU A 365 7.83 -18.15 4.97
CA GLU A 365 8.64 -17.62 3.87
C GLU A 365 8.94 -16.14 4.04
N ASP A 366 7.97 -15.35 4.52
CA ASP A 366 8.16 -13.92 4.78
C ASP A 366 9.18 -13.69 5.89
N ILE A 367 9.12 -14.49 6.96
CA ILE A 367 10.07 -14.42 8.07
C ILE A 367 11.48 -14.77 7.59
N LEU A 368 11.61 -15.85 6.82
CA LEU A 368 12.88 -16.30 6.24
C LEU A 368 13.51 -15.29 5.28
N ARG A 369 12.68 -14.55 4.54
CA ARG A 369 13.15 -13.51 3.63
C ARG A 369 13.82 -12.36 4.38
N VAL A 370 13.32 -12.02 5.57
CA VAL A 370 13.89 -10.95 6.41
C VAL A 370 15.08 -11.46 7.21
N HIS A 371 14.97 -12.66 7.78
CA HIS A 371 15.99 -13.27 8.64
C HIS A 371 16.39 -14.67 8.14
N PRO A 372 17.19 -14.79 7.06
CA PRO A 372 17.54 -16.09 6.47
C PRO A 372 18.30 -17.00 7.46
N ASP A 373 19.10 -16.41 8.35
CA ASP A 373 19.92 -17.12 9.33
C ASP A 373 19.24 -17.30 10.69
N SER A 374 17.96 -16.92 10.84
CA SER A 374 17.22 -17.06 12.11
C SER A 374 16.92 -18.50 12.51
N HIS A 375 17.17 -19.46 11.63
CA HIS A 375 16.90 -20.86 11.88
C HIS A 375 17.98 -21.53 12.73
N ARG A 376 17.55 -22.05 13.87
CA ARG A 376 18.36 -22.92 14.70
C ARG A 376 18.41 -24.30 14.05
N ALA A 377 19.60 -24.71 13.61
CA ALA A 377 19.86 -26.09 13.18
C ALA A 377 19.76 -27.06 14.37
N SER A 378 19.46 -28.34 14.10
CA SER A 378 19.55 -29.35 15.16
C SER A 378 21.02 -29.56 15.52
N SER A 379 21.30 -29.67 16.81
CA SER A 379 22.65 -29.92 17.32
C SER A 379 22.61 -30.87 18.50
N VAL A 380 23.77 -31.38 18.88
CA VAL A 380 23.93 -32.26 20.05
C VAL A 380 24.93 -31.61 20.99
N MET A 381 24.50 -31.37 22.23
CA MET A 381 25.38 -30.90 23.30
C MET A 381 25.48 -31.99 24.37
N GLY A 382 26.58 -32.73 24.35
CA GLY A 382 26.77 -33.91 25.20
C GLY A 382 25.70 -34.97 24.91
N LYS A 383 24.84 -35.26 25.89
CA LYS A 383 23.73 -36.22 25.75
C LYS A 383 22.38 -35.57 25.38
N LYS A 384 22.29 -34.23 25.34
CA LYS A 384 21.05 -33.52 25.00
C LYS A 384 21.01 -33.24 23.50
N LYS A 385 19.95 -33.71 22.83
CA LYS A 385 19.62 -33.30 21.46
C LYS A 385 18.88 -31.96 21.52
N ILE A 386 19.43 -30.94 20.88
CA ILE A 386 18.76 -29.65 20.65
C ILE A 386 17.95 -29.77 19.35
N SER A 387 16.64 -29.59 19.46
CA SER A 387 15.75 -29.68 18.30
C SER A 387 15.92 -28.44 17.39
N SER A 388 15.81 -28.62 16.09
CA SER A 388 15.79 -27.47 15.17
C SER A 388 14.53 -26.61 15.35
N SER A 389 14.53 -25.37 14.84
CA SER A 389 13.33 -24.52 14.84
C SER A 389 12.14 -25.22 14.19
N ALA A 390 12.35 -25.87 13.04
CA ALA A 390 11.31 -26.62 12.33
C ALA A 390 10.81 -27.85 13.11
N GLU A 391 11.72 -28.59 13.78
CA GLU A 391 11.35 -29.72 14.64
C GLU A 391 10.51 -29.27 15.84
N LEU A 392 10.87 -28.14 16.48
CA LEU A 392 10.11 -27.57 17.59
C LEU A 392 8.70 -27.17 17.14
N LEU A 393 8.59 -26.38 16.07
CA LEU A 393 7.31 -25.93 15.54
C LEU A 393 6.42 -27.11 15.14
N LYS A 394 6.97 -28.14 14.49
CA LYS A 394 6.21 -29.35 14.13
C LYS A 394 5.65 -30.07 15.35
N LYS A 395 6.44 -30.22 16.42
CA LYS A 395 5.99 -30.86 17.68
C LYS A 395 4.94 -29.99 18.39
N CYS A 396 5.17 -28.68 18.47
CA CYS A 396 4.22 -27.73 19.04
C CYS A 396 2.89 -27.72 18.27
N HIS A 397 2.94 -27.77 16.94
CA HIS A 397 1.73 -27.85 16.10
C HIS A 397 0.92 -29.12 16.34
N GLN A 398 1.58 -30.26 16.58
CA GLN A 398 0.88 -31.50 16.94
C GLN A 398 0.22 -31.40 18.32
N LEU A 399 0.90 -30.78 19.28
CA LEU A 399 0.40 -30.60 20.64
C LEU A 399 -0.77 -29.61 20.70
N GLU A 400 -0.67 -28.51 19.96
CA GLU A 400 -1.69 -27.45 19.86
C GLU A 400 -3.09 -28.00 19.50
N ARG A 401 -3.16 -29.04 18.65
CA ARG A 401 -4.43 -29.66 18.22
C ARG A 401 -5.25 -30.27 19.36
N ASN A 402 -4.62 -30.56 20.50
CA ASN A 402 -5.29 -31.13 21.67
C ASN A 402 -5.69 -30.07 22.71
N ILE A 403 -5.53 -28.78 22.38
CA ILE A 403 -5.80 -27.67 23.27
C ILE A 403 -6.82 -26.75 22.57
N SER A 404 -7.89 -26.43 23.30
CA SER A 404 -8.94 -25.54 22.83
C SER A 404 -9.20 -24.45 23.86
N ALA A 405 -9.53 -23.25 23.40
CA ALA A 405 -10.08 -22.21 24.27
C ALA A 405 -11.46 -22.66 24.78
N PRO A 406 -11.81 -22.39 26.04
CA PRO A 406 -13.09 -22.81 26.61
C PRO A 406 -14.30 -22.06 26.04
N PHE A 407 -14.07 -20.86 25.49
CA PHE A 407 -15.08 -20.01 24.86
C PHE A 407 -14.44 -19.19 23.73
N SER A 408 -15.28 -18.65 22.83
CA SER A 408 -14.90 -17.61 21.87
C SER A 408 -15.42 -16.25 22.30
N VAL A 409 -14.73 -15.20 21.87
CA VAL A 409 -15.23 -13.83 21.83
C VAL A 409 -14.99 -13.24 20.45
N LEU A 410 -15.63 -12.11 20.13
CA LEU A 410 -15.25 -11.33 18.96
C LEU A 410 -13.90 -10.67 19.23
N ILE A 411 -12.86 -11.07 18.48
CA ILE A 411 -11.52 -10.50 18.57
C ILE A 411 -11.26 -9.54 17.41
N HIS A 412 -10.41 -8.54 17.63
CA HIS A 412 -9.87 -7.69 16.57
C HIS A 412 -9.01 -8.51 15.60
N GLY A 413 -8.25 -9.47 16.10
CA GLY A 413 -7.44 -10.39 15.30
C GLY A 413 -6.06 -9.88 14.89
N ASP A 414 -5.81 -8.57 15.00
CA ASP A 414 -4.50 -7.91 14.81
C ASP A 414 -4.35 -6.72 15.77
N PHE A 415 -4.56 -6.98 17.06
CA PHE A 415 -4.69 -5.97 18.12
C PHE A 415 -3.34 -5.34 18.53
N ASN A 416 -2.63 -4.75 17.56
CA ASN A 416 -1.41 -3.99 17.81
C ASN A 416 -1.77 -2.60 18.39
N VAL A 417 -0.87 -2.01 19.16
CA VAL A 417 -1.00 -0.62 19.65
C VAL A 417 -1.27 0.40 18.53
N SER A 418 -0.73 0.17 17.32
CA SER A 418 -0.96 1.01 16.14
C SER A 418 -2.36 0.93 15.53
N ASN A 419 -3.18 -0.03 15.98
CA ASN A 419 -4.55 -0.27 15.53
C ASN A 419 -5.60 0.16 16.56
N VAL A 420 -5.14 0.73 17.67
CA VAL A 420 -5.98 1.28 18.73
C VAL A 420 -5.76 2.79 18.77
N LEU A 421 -6.82 3.53 18.50
CA LEU A 421 -6.84 4.99 18.55
C LEU A 421 -7.49 5.42 19.87
N TYR A 422 -6.93 6.45 20.50
CA TYR A 422 -7.50 7.09 21.66
C TYR A 422 -7.90 8.54 21.31
N ASP A 423 -9.18 8.84 21.45
CA ASP A 423 -9.72 10.18 21.30
C ASP A 423 -9.64 10.90 22.66
N HIS A 424 -8.70 11.83 22.79
CA HIS A 424 -8.51 12.60 24.02
C HIS A 424 -9.70 13.52 24.37
N ILE A 425 -10.47 13.94 23.37
CA ILE A 425 -11.61 14.86 23.56
C ILE A 425 -12.79 14.09 24.12
N GLN A 426 -13.11 12.94 23.50
CA GLN A 426 -14.26 12.13 23.90
C GLN A 426 -13.92 11.04 24.92
N GLN A 427 -12.64 10.88 25.28
CA GLN A 427 -12.12 9.84 26.16
C GLN A 427 -12.60 8.44 25.77
N ARG A 428 -12.53 8.13 24.47
CA ARG A 428 -13.01 6.86 23.91
C ARG A 428 -11.94 6.18 23.08
N ILE A 429 -12.08 4.86 22.96
CA ILE A 429 -11.21 4.01 22.15
C ILE A 429 -11.88 3.73 20.81
N HIS A 430 -11.08 3.71 19.75
CA HIS A 430 -11.49 3.26 18.44
C HIS A 430 -10.59 2.14 17.92
N PHE A 431 -11.17 1.18 17.20
CA PHE A 431 -10.43 0.13 16.51
C PHE A 431 -10.38 0.38 15.01
N ILE A 432 -9.19 0.19 14.43
CA ILE A 432 -8.94 0.32 12.99
C ILE A 432 -8.26 -0.94 12.44
N ASP A 433 -8.37 -1.18 11.12
CA ASP A 433 -7.80 -2.36 10.45
C ASP A 433 -8.37 -3.70 10.94
N LEU A 434 -9.71 -3.81 10.94
CA LEU A 434 -10.44 -4.99 11.39
C LEU A 434 -10.45 -6.16 10.39
N ASN A 435 -9.55 -6.19 9.40
CA ASN A 435 -9.56 -7.21 8.34
C ASN A 435 -9.35 -8.66 8.86
N ARG A 436 -8.80 -8.84 10.07
CA ARG A 436 -8.55 -10.15 10.71
C ARG A 436 -9.55 -10.49 11.81
N SER A 437 -10.52 -9.62 12.07
CA SER A 437 -11.56 -9.85 13.07
C SER A 437 -12.33 -11.14 12.78
N ARG A 438 -12.65 -11.88 13.85
CA ARG A 438 -13.42 -13.14 13.88
C ARG A 438 -13.76 -13.52 15.31
N GLU A 439 -14.64 -14.50 15.47
CA GLU A 439 -14.85 -15.23 16.73
C GLU A 439 -13.66 -16.15 16.96
N PHE A 440 -12.95 -15.93 18.05
CA PHE A 440 -11.79 -16.74 18.38
C PHE A 440 -11.42 -16.63 19.86
N ASP A 441 -10.29 -17.23 20.20
CA ASP A 441 -9.65 -17.10 21.49
C ASP A 441 -9.17 -15.65 21.74
N TYR A 442 -9.68 -15.02 22.82
CA TYR A 442 -9.32 -13.67 23.24
C TYR A 442 -7.81 -13.49 23.46
N ILE A 443 -7.12 -14.57 23.86
CA ILE A 443 -5.66 -14.59 24.04
C ILE A 443 -4.90 -14.19 22.77
N GLN A 444 -5.51 -14.37 21.59
CA GLN A 444 -4.89 -13.90 20.35
C GLN A 444 -4.64 -12.38 20.41
N ASP A 445 -5.66 -11.59 20.76
CA ASP A 445 -5.51 -10.13 20.87
C ASP A 445 -4.57 -9.76 22.01
N VAL A 446 -4.63 -10.48 23.13
CA VAL A 446 -3.73 -10.27 24.27
C VAL A 446 -2.27 -10.41 23.86
N SER A 447 -1.91 -11.54 23.25
CA SER A 447 -0.53 -11.79 22.82
C SER A 447 -0.05 -10.78 21.77
N VAL A 448 -0.93 -10.32 20.87
CA VAL A 448 -0.56 -9.32 19.86
C VAL A 448 -0.32 -7.97 20.52
N PHE A 449 -1.18 -7.56 21.45
CA PHE A 449 -1.02 -6.30 22.18
C PHE A 449 0.29 -6.27 22.96
N LEU A 450 0.56 -7.29 23.78
CA LEU A 450 1.78 -7.38 24.59
C LEU A 450 3.04 -7.32 23.71
N ILE A 451 3.09 -8.14 22.65
CA ILE A 451 4.28 -8.16 21.78
C ILE A 451 4.39 -6.92 20.90
N SER A 452 3.28 -6.26 20.57
CA SER A 452 3.32 -4.99 19.85
C SER A 452 3.97 -3.87 20.68
N ASN A 453 3.78 -3.87 22.00
CA ASN A 453 4.50 -2.99 22.93
C ASN A 453 5.97 -3.42 23.09
N PHE A 454 6.23 -4.72 23.31
CA PHE A 454 7.58 -5.24 23.50
C PHE A 454 8.49 -4.86 22.32
N ARG A 455 8.00 -5.05 21.09
CA ARG A 455 8.79 -4.90 19.85
C ARG A 455 9.02 -3.45 19.42
N ILE A 456 8.52 -2.45 20.16
CA ILE A 456 8.86 -1.05 19.85
C ILE A 456 10.37 -0.89 20.04
N PRO A 457 11.15 -0.50 19.01
CA PRO A 457 12.62 -0.54 19.06
C PRO A 457 13.22 0.68 19.76
N VAL A 458 12.67 1.08 20.90
CA VAL A 458 13.13 2.21 21.72
C VAL A 458 13.69 1.67 23.03
N PHE A 459 15.01 1.79 23.22
CA PHE A 459 15.73 1.19 24.36
C PHE A 459 16.09 2.21 25.45
N GLU A 460 15.50 3.40 25.42
CA GLU A 460 15.65 4.38 26.49
C GLU A 460 14.96 3.88 27.78
N PRO A 461 15.62 3.93 28.95
CA PRO A 461 15.09 3.35 30.19
C PRO A 461 13.67 3.83 30.54
N VAL A 462 13.40 5.13 30.45
CA VAL A 462 12.10 5.72 30.80
C VAL A 462 10.97 5.19 29.91
N VAL A 463 11.22 5.11 28.60
CA VAL A 463 10.25 4.58 27.64
C VAL A 463 10.07 3.07 27.81
N ARG A 464 11.15 2.34 28.13
CA ARG A 464 11.10 0.89 28.40
C ARG A 464 10.35 0.55 29.68
N GLU A 465 10.55 1.31 30.76
CA GLU A 465 9.79 1.15 32.00
C GLU A 465 8.29 1.37 31.76
N ARG A 466 7.93 2.39 30.98
CA ARG A 466 6.55 2.66 30.56
C ARG A 466 5.95 1.51 29.73
N LEU A 467 6.70 0.98 28.76
CA LEU A 467 6.27 -0.18 27.97
C LEU A 467 6.09 -1.43 28.84
N ASN A 468 7.03 -1.69 29.75
CA ASN A 468 6.95 -2.80 30.69
C ASN A 468 5.72 -2.65 31.61
N HIS A 469 5.42 -1.44 32.09
CA HIS A 469 4.22 -1.14 32.88
C HIS A 469 2.92 -1.44 32.11
N ILE A 470 2.82 -1.00 30.85
CA ILE A 470 1.67 -1.29 29.98
C ILE A 470 1.50 -2.80 29.77
N ILE A 471 2.60 -3.51 29.50
CA ILE A 471 2.60 -4.96 29.32
C ILE A 471 2.13 -5.65 30.60
N GLU A 472 2.65 -5.23 31.75
CA GLU A 472 2.33 -5.80 33.06
C GLU A 472 0.85 -5.58 33.43
N ASP A 473 0.38 -4.33 33.41
CA ASP A 473 -1.01 -3.97 33.73
C ASP A 473 -2.01 -4.74 32.84
N PHE A 474 -1.74 -4.76 31.53
CA PHE A 474 -2.62 -5.46 30.59
C PHE A 474 -2.59 -6.96 30.80
N PHE A 475 -1.41 -7.56 31.03
CA PHE A 475 -1.31 -9.00 31.30
C PHE A 475 -2.11 -9.41 32.55
N TYR A 476 -1.96 -8.70 33.67
CA TYR A 476 -2.68 -9.03 34.89
C TYR A 476 -4.19 -8.79 34.80
N TYR A 477 -4.62 -7.75 34.08
CA TYR A 477 -6.04 -7.57 33.74
C TYR A 477 -6.59 -8.80 33.00
N THR A 478 -5.88 -9.27 31.96
CA THR A 478 -6.36 -10.44 31.19
C THR A 478 -6.29 -11.75 31.95
N ARG A 479 -5.37 -11.88 32.92
CA ARG A 479 -5.34 -13.02 33.84
C ARG A 479 -6.54 -12.98 34.80
N ALA A 480 -6.88 -11.83 35.35
CA ALA A 480 -8.09 -11.68 36.18
C ALA A 480 -9.36 -12.04 35.38
N PHE A 481 -9.46 -11.56 34.14
CA PHE A 481 -10.56 -11.96 33.24
C PHE A 481 -10.62 -13.47 33.02
N ALA A 482 -9.47 -14.14 32.86
CA ALA A 482 -9.39 -15.59 32.74
C ALA A 482 -9.92 -16.32 33.99
N ASP A 483 -9.54 -15.84 35.17
CA ASP A 483 -9.94 -16.40 36.46
C ASP A 483 -11.46 -16.24 36.69
N ASP A 484 -12.01 -15.06 36.39
CA ASP A 484 -13.45 -14.78 36.48
C ASP A 484 -14.29 -15.71 35.59
N HIS A 485 -13.73 -16.11 34.44
CA HIS A 485 -14.36 -17.01 33.48
C HIS A 485 -13.95 -18.49 33.64
N LYS A 486 -13.20 -18.82 34.71
CA LYS A 486 -12.74 -20.18 35.03
C LYS A 486 -11.91 -20.83 33.92
N ASP A 487 -11.10 -20.03 33.24
CA ASP A 487 -10.25 -20.46 32.14
C ASP A 487 -8.96 -21.11 32.64
N ASN A 488 -9.07 -22.37 33.03
CA ASN A 488 -7.96 -23.16 33.57
C ASN A 488 -6.87 -23.51 32.54
N THR A 489 -6.98 -23.05 31.29
CA THR A 489 -6.03 -23.31 30.21
C THR A 489 -5.30 -22.04 29.75
N PHE A 490 -5.53 -20.91 30.41
CA PHE A 490 -4.94 -19.61 30.07
C PHE A 490 -3.42 -19.69 29.88
N ASP A 491 -2.67 -20.20 30.86
CA ASP A 491 -1.20 -20.16 30.85
C ASP A 491 -0.60 -20.91 29.65
N ILE A 492 -1.13 -22.09 29.30
CA ILE A 492 -0.61 -22.88 28.17
C ILE A 492 -0.97 -22.23 26.83
N ARG A 493 -2.20 -21.73 26.68
CA ARG A 493 -2.66 -21.06 25.45
C ARG A 493 -1.92 -19.74 25.24
N MET A 494 -1.71 -18.99 26.32
CA MET A 494 -0.90 -17.76 26.30
C MET A 494 0.55 -18.05 25.86
N ALA A 495 1.14 -19.16 26.30
CA ALA A 495 2.48 -19.55 25.84
C ALA A 495 2.51 -19.82 24.32
N PHE A 496 1.54 -20.56 23.77
CA PHE A 496 1.43 -20.76 22.31
C PHE A 496 1.19 -19.45 21.55
N ALA A 497 0.34 -18.58 22.07
CA ALA A 497 0.05 -17.30 21.47
C ALA A 497 1.28 -16.37 21.47
N LEU A 498 2.06 -16.36 22.56
CA LEU A 498 3.33 -15.63 22.66
C LEU A 498 4.39 -16.21 21.72
N VAL A 499 4.50 -17.54 21.59
CA VAL A 499 5.37 -18.17 20.57
C VAL A 499 5.03 -17.59 19.20
N ARG A 500 3.75 -17.59 18.82
CA ARG A 500 3.30 -17.02 17.54
C ARG A 500 3.61 -15.53 17.44
N SER A 501 3.31 -14.74 18.46
CA SER A 501 3.47 -13.28 18.39
C SER A 501 4.94 -12.85 18.40
N PHE A 502 5.82 -13.45 19.20
CA PHE A 502 7.27 -13.24 19.12
C PHE A 502 7.81 -13.63 17.74
N TYR A 503 7.55 -14.87 17.31
CA TYR A 503 8.14 -15.41 16.08
C TYR A 503 7.68 -14.63 14.85
N THR A 504 6.38 -14.30 14.75
CA THR A 504 5.85 -13.56 13.59
C THR A 504 6.13 -12.06 13.61
N SER A 505 6.51 -11.48 14.75
CA SER A 505 6.87 -10.05 14.83
C SER A 505 8.26 -9.75 14.29
N THR A 506 9.15 -10.74 14.25
CA THR A 506 10.52 -10.59 13.70
C THR A 506 10.55 -10.10 12.25
N ARG A 507 9.51 -10.40 11.45
CA ARG A 507 9.39 -9.92 10.05
C ARG A 507 9.31 -8.39 9.93
N PHE A 508 9.05 -7.69 11.03
CA PHE A 508 8.96 -6.24 11.09
C PHE A 508 10.18 -5.60 11.76
N GLU A 509 11.14 -6.40 12.21
CA GLU A 509 12.34 -5.92 12.89
C GLU A 509 13.56 -6.23 12.02
N LEU A 510 14.32 -5.21 11.66
CA LEU A 510 15.54 -5.36 10.85
C LEU A 510 16.81 -5.41 11.72
N ASN A 511 16.74 -4.98 12.98
CA ASN A 511 17.80 -5.17 13.95
C ASN A 511 17.89 -6.66 14.29
N PHE A 512 18.96 -7.30 13.82
CA PHE A 512 19.18 -8.73 13.98
C PHE A 512 19.26 -9.17 15.45
N GLU A 513 19.94 -8.40 16.31
CA GLU A 513 20.08 -8.76 17.73
C GLU A 513 18.73 -8.76 18.44
N PHE A 514 17.92 -7.74 18.17
CA PHE A 514 16.60 -7.64 18.78
C PHE A 514 15.60 -8.66 18.21
N ALA A 515 15.66 -8.93 16.90
CA ALA A 515 14.91 -10.02 16.29
C ALA A 515 15.31 -11.39 16.88
N MET A 516 16.61 -11.61 17.11
CA MET A 516 17.13 -12.84 17.70
C MET A 516 16.62 -13.03 19.14
N GLU A 517 16.55 -11.97 19.95
CA GLU A 517 15.96 -12.02 21.29
C GLU A 517 14.51 -12.54 21.25
N MET A 518 13.70 -12.06 20.31
CA MET A 518 12.33 -12.57 20.11
C MET A 518 12.31 -14.03 19.65
N PHE A 519 13.19 -14.44 18.73
CA PHE A 519 13.29 -15.84 18.30
C PHE A 519 13.69 -16.76 19.46
N LEU A 520 14.65 -16.34 20.29
CA LEU A 520 15.12 -17.12 21.43
C LEU A 520 14.03 -17.27 22.49
N ARG A 521 13.25 -16.21 22.76
CA ARG A 521 12.07 -16.28 23.65
C ARG A 521 11.01 -17.24 23.11
N ALA A 522 10.74 -17.20 21.80
CA ALA A 522 9.82 -18.16 21.18
C ALA A 522 10.34 -19.61 21.27
N HIS A 523 11.64 -19.84 21.04
CA HIS A 523 12.26 -21.16 21.22
C HIS A 523 12.16 -21.65 22.68
N PHE A 524 12.47 -20.78 23.64
CA PHE A 524 12.38 -21.10 25.06
C PHE A 524 10.96 -21.51 25.46
N LEU A 525 9.93 -20.78 25.01
CA LEU A 525 8.54 -21.16 25.26
C LEU A 525 8.18 -22.49 24.61
N MET A 526 8.57 -22.73 23.35
CA MET A 526 8.32 -24.01 22.69
C MET A 526 8.97 -25.18 23.44
N GLU A 527 10.22 -25.03 23.88
CA GLU A 527 10.91 -26.04 24.69
C GLU A 527 10.21 -26.28 26.02
N LYS A 528 9.83 -25.21 26.74
CA LYS A 528 9.11 -25.31 28.01
C LYS A 528 7.73 -25.98 27.84
N ILE A 529 7.02 -25.68 26.75
CA ILE A 529 5.75 -26.33 26.39
C ILE A 529 5.97 -27.84 26.15
N LEU A 530 7.01 -28.22 25.40
CA LEU A 530 7.27 -29.62 25.05
C LEU A 530 7.85 -30.44 26.21
N ASP A 531 8.61 -29.80 27.09
CA ASP A 531 9.14 -30.42 28.31
C ASP A 531 8.07 -30.57 29.40
N HIS A 532 6.96 -29.84 29.29
CA HIS A 532 5.82 -30.00 30.16
C HIS A 532 5.13 -31.36 29.90
N ARG A 533 5.57 -32.39 30.64
CA ARG A 533 5.01 -33.75 30.63
C ARG A 533 4.03 -34.10 31.78
N PRO A 534 3.07 -33.26 32.22
CA PRO A 534 2.06 -33.74 33.14
C PRO A 534 0.87 -34.38 32.41
N LYS A 535 0.09 -35.14 33.17
CA LYS A 535 -1.19 -35.72 32.75
C LYS A 535 -2.26 -34.66 32.42
N SER A 536 -2.02 -33.36 32.66
CA SER A 536 -3.00 -32.28 32.48
C SER A 536 -2.34 -30.95 32.05
N MET A 537 -2.79 -30.40 30.93
CA MET A 537 -2.37 -29.10 30.39
C MET A 537 -2.71 -27.92 31.32
N LYS A 538 -3.62 -28.10 32.27
CA LYS A 538 -4.03 -27.08 33.26
C LYS A 538 -2.94 -26.75 34.28
N SER A 539 -1.91 -27.60 34.39
CA SER A 539 -0.82 -27.42 35.36
C SER A 539 0.35 -26.61 34.82
N PHE A 540 0.32 -26.21 33.55
CA PHE A 540 1.34 -25.36 32.95
C PHE A 540 1.33 -23.98 33.60
N LYS A 541 2.51 -23.43 33.84
CA LYS A 541 2.71 -22.07 34.34
C LYS A 541 3.59 -21.28 33.39
N LEU A 542 3.03 -20.18 32.87
CA LEU A 542 3.74 -19.25 32.00
C LEU A 542 4.85 -18.54 32.78
N PRO A 543 6.11 -18.55 32.31
CA PRO A 543 7.15 -17.68 32.86
C PRO A 543 6.85 -16.22 32.46
N THR A 544 6.42 -15.40 33.42
CA THR A 544 5.99 -14.01 33.15
C THR A 544 7.16 -13.10 32.82
N GLU A 545 8.38 -13.45 33.24
CA GLU A 545 9.61 -12.70 32.97
C GLU A 545 9.88 -12.56 31.46
N ILE A 546 9.32 -13.47 30.64
CA ILE A 546 9.48 -13.43 29.20
C ILE A 546 8.77 -12.24 28.53
N LEU A 547 7.89 -11.54 29.25
CA LEU A 547 7.15 -10.40 28.71
C LEU A 547 7.96 -9.09 28.76
N PHE A 548 9.04 -9.06 29.54
CA PHE A 548 9.75 -7.82 29.87
C PHE A 548 11.17 -7.82 29.30
N MET A 549 11.68 -6.61 29.05
CA MET A 549 13.04 -6.35 28.58
C MET A 549 13.82 -5.58 29.63
#